data_AF-A0AA36BAU4-F1
#
_entry.id   AF-A0AA36BAU4-F1
#
_cell.length_a   1.000
_cell.length_b   1.000
_cell.length_c   1.000
_cell.angle_alpha   90.00
_cell.angle_beta   90.00
_cell.angle_gamma   90.00
#
_symmetry.space_group_name_H-M   'P 1'
#
loop_
_entity.id
_entity.type
_entity.pdbx_description
1 polymer ?
#
loop_
_entity_poly.entity_id
_entity_poly.type
_entity_poly.pdbx_seq_one_letter_code
_entity_poly.pdbx_strand_id
1 'polypeptide(L)' 'MGDKSVKQLAGIGDTLGDRLIEKGYEKAYNVLGQFLLLNKDEELFKDWISETINANAKQGRDCFNCLKTWCDNYL' A
#
# COMPACT_ATOMS: atom_id res chain seq x y z
N MET A 1 -1.38 12.61 0.47
CA MET A 1 -1.86 11.50 -0.38
C MET A 1 -3.07 11.86 -1.24
N GLY A 2 -4.01 12.73 -0.83
CA GLY A 2 -5.06 13.28 -1.72
C GLY A 2 -5.84 12.19 -2.50
N ASP A 3 -6.41 12.53 -3.66
CA ASP A 3 -7.15 11.58 -4.51
C ASP A 3 -6.25 10.79 -5.49
N LYS A 4 -4.97 10.62 -5.13
CA LYS A 4 -4.04 9.83 -5.95
C LYS A 4 -4.55 8.40 -6.10
N SER A 5 -4.41 7.85 -7.30
CA SER A 5 -4.74 6.44 -7.56
C SER A 5 -3.80 5.54 -6.76
N VAL A 6 -4.29 4.36 -6.35
CA VAL A 6 -3.48 3.34 -5.70
C VAL A 6 -2.27 2.90 -6.53
N LYS A 7 -2.36 3.00 -7.86
CA LYS A 7 -1.28 2.72 -8.82
C LYS A 7 -0.10 3.68 -8.72
N GLN A 8 -0.24 4.78 -7.98
CA GLN A 8 0.83 5.76 -7.79
C GLN A 8 1.67 5.46 -6.54
N LEU A 9 1.36 4.41 -5.79
CA LEU A 9 2.19 3.93 -4.68
C LEU A 9 3.44 3.22 -5.22
N ALA A 10 4.59 3.48 -4.61
CA ALA A 10 5.80 2.76 -4.95
C ALA A 10 5.60 1.24 -4.73
N GLY A 11 6.17 0.42 -5.61
CA GLY A 11 5.96 -1.03 -5.57
C GLY A 11 4.62 -1.52 -6.12
N ILE A 12 3.66 -0.62 -6.41
CA ILE A 12 2.34 -0.96 -6.94
C ILE A 12 2.23 -0.53 -8.41
N GLY A 13 2.63 -1.43 -9.32
CA GLY A 13 2.39 -1.25 -10.76
C GLY A 13 0.94 -1.53 -11.16
N ASP A 14 0.63 -1.39 -12.46
CA ASP A 14 -0.73 -1.52 -12.99
C ASP A 14 -1.45 -2.81 -12.55
N THR A 15 -0.82 -3.97 -12.74
CA THR A 15 -1.42 -5.27 -12.40
C THR A 15 -1.75 -5.41 -10.91
N LEU A 16 -0.89 -4.90 -10.03
CA LEU A 16 -1.12 -4.93 -8.58
C LEU A 16 -2.16 -3.91 -8.16
N GLY A 17 -2.14 -2.72 -8.79
CA GLY A 17 -3.12 -1.69 -8.55
C GLY A 17 -4.53 -2.10 -9.00
N ASP A 18 -4.67 -2.80 -10.13
CA ASP A 18 -5.96 -3.32 -10.59
C ASP A 18 -6.55 -4.33 -9.58
N ARG A 19 -5.72 -5.22 -9.03
CA ARG A 19 -6.14 -6.14 -7.96
C ARG A 19 -6.55 -5.39 -6.70
N LEU A 20 -5.85 -4.32 -6.33
CA LEU A 20 -6.24 -3.47 -5.20
C LEU A 20 -7.60 -2.79 -5.45
N ILE A 21 -7.81 -2.27 -6.67
CA ILE A 21 -9.08 -1.66 -7.09
C ILE A 21 -10.23 -2.68 -7.01
N GLU A 22 -10.04 -3.91 -7.51
CA GLU A 22 -11.03 -5.00 -7.41
C GLU A 22 -11.38 -5.35 -5.96
N LYS A 23 -10.44 -5.13 -5.02
CA LYS A 23 -10.63 -5.33 -3.58
C LYS A 23 -11.21 -4.09 -2.86
N GLY A 24 -11.49 -3.01 -3.58
CA GLY A 24 -12.06 -1.77 -3.04
C GLY A 24 -11.03 -0.71 -2.62
N TYR A 25 -9.74 -0.93 -2.90
CA TYR A 25 -8.65 0.02 -2.62
C TYR A 25 -8.34 0.85 -3.87
N GLU A 26 -9.26 1.73 -4.26
CA GLU A 26 -9.10 2.51 -5.50
C GLU A 26 -8.06 3.63 -5.37
N LYS A 27 -8.01 4.28 -4.20
CA LYS A 27 -7.16 5.44 -3.93
C LYS A 27 -6.02 5.08 -2.99
N ALA A 28 -4.92 5.81 -3.08
CA ALA A 28 -3.75 5.62 -2.24
C ALA A 28 -4.08 5.75 -0.74
N TYR A 29 -5.05 6.63 -0.37
CA TYR A 29 -5.46 6.77 1.02
C TYR A 29 -6.18 5.52 1.58
N ASN A 30 -6.78 4.67 0.73
CA ASN A 30 -7.39 3.42 1.21
C ASN A 30 -6.31 2.48 1.75
N VAL A 31 -5.20 2.35 1.02
CA VAL A 31 -4.05 1.53 1.46
C VAL A 31 -3.35 2.17 2.65
N LEU A 32 -3.26 3.51 2.70
CA LEU A 32 -2.78 4.21 3.89
C LEU A 32 -3.62 3.88 5.12
N GLY A 33 -4.95 3.88 4.99
CA GLY A 33 -5.85 3.52 6.09
C GLY A 33 -5.55 2.12 6.63
N GLN A 34 -5.37 1.15 5.73
CA GLN A 34 -4.99 -0.21 6.12
C GLN A 34 -3.62 -0.28 6.78
N PHE A 35 -2.63 0.45 6.26
CA PHE A 35 -1.31 0.57 6.87
C PHE A 35 -1.37 1.13 8.31
N LEU A 36 -2.22 2.12 8.55
CA LEU A 36 -2.43 2.69 9.88
C LEU A 36 -3.18 1.72 10.82
N LEU A 37 -4.16 0.96 10.32
CA LEU A 37 -4.85 -0.08 11.09
C LEU A 37 -3.90 -1.19 11.57
N LEU A 38 -2.88 -1.50 10.77
CA LEU A 38 -1.82 -2.44 11.12
C LEU A 38 -0.73 -1.81 12.01
N ASN A 39 -1.00 -0.67 12.65
CA ASN A 39 -0.06 0.05 13.51
C ASN A 39 1.30 0.36 12.86
N LYS A 40 1.33 0.52 11.52
CA LYS A 40 2.56 0.73 10.74
C LYS A 40 3.57 -0.42 10.88
N ASP A 41 3.12 -1.63 11.24
CA ASP A 41 3.96 -2.81 11.37
C ASP A 41 4.39 -3.34 9.98
N GLU A 42 5.70 -3.53 9.78
CA GLU A 42 6.26 -3.91 8.47
C GLU A 42 5.89 -5.34 8.08
N GLU A 43 5.92 -6.29 9.02
CA GLU A 43 5.65 -7.68 8.73
C GLU A 43 4.17 -7.87 8.43
N LEU A 44 3.29 -7.36 9.30
CA LEU A 44 1.84 -7.45 9.10
C LEU A 44 1.40 -6.77 7.80
N PHE A 45 1.98 -5.62 7.45
CA PHE A 45 1.65 -4.95 6.18
C PHE A 45 2.11 -5.74 4.96
N LYS A 46 3.32 -6.32 5.02
CA LYS A 46 3.86 -7.11 3.92
C LYS A 46 3.09 -8.42 3.73
N ASP A 47 2.67 -9.05 4.82
CA ASP A 47 1.82 -10.24 4.78
C ASP A 47 0.45 -9.88 4.19
N TRP A 48 -0.17 -8.81 4.68
CA TRP A 48 -1.45 -8.33 4.15
C TRP A 48 -1.41 -8.04 2.65
N ILE A 49 -0.40 -7.31 2.15
CA ILE A 49 -0.33 -6.95 0.73
C ILE A 49 0.04 -8.15 -0.14
N SER A 50 0.80 -9.10 0.39
CA SER A 50 1.05 -10.40 -0.26
C SER A 50 -0.26 -11.19 -0.37
N GLU A 51 -1.02 -11.34 0.70
CA GLU A 51 -2.29 -12.09 0.70
C GLU A 51 -3.38 -11.42 -0.15
N THR A 52 -3.41 -10.09 -0.18
CA THR A 52 -4.47 -9.33 -0.86
C THR A 52 -4.29 -9.33 -2.38
N ILE A 53 -3.05 -9.16 -2.86
CA ILE A 53 -2.76 -8.94 -4.28
C ILE A 53 -1.58 -9.76 -4.84
N ASN A 54 -1.02 -10.69 -4.07
CA ASN A 54 0.17 -11.46 -4.41
C ASN A 54 1.38 -10.58 -4.74
N ALA A 55 1.56 -9.50 -3.98
CA ALA A 55 2.76 -8.67 -4.08
C ALA A 55 3.99 -9.46 -3.59
N ASN A 56 5.09 -9.38 -4.32
CA ASN A 56 6.34 -9.98 -3.87
C ASN A 56 7.02 -9.15 -2.76
N ALA A 57 8.05 -9.73 -2.15
CA ALA A 57 8.77 -9.11 -1.02
C ALA A 57 9.33 -7.70 -1.34
N LYS A 58 9.79 -7.46 -2.58
CA LYS A 58 10.29 -6.16 -3.02
C LYS A 58 9.16 -5.15 -3.15
N GLN A 59 8.07 -5.52 -3.83
CA GLN A 59 6.90 -4.66 -4.02
C GLN A 59 6.26 -4.28 -2.67
N GLY A 60 6.11 -5.24 -1.76
CA GLY A 60 5.59 -4.99 -0.42
C GLY A 60 6.48 -4.03 0.38
N ARG A 61 7.81 -4.22 0.33
CA ARG A 61 8.77 -3.32 1.00
C ARG A 61 8.76 -1.91 0.40
N ASP A 62 8.76 -1.78 -0.92
CA ASP A 62 8.74 -0.48 -1.59
C ASP A 62 7.46 0.30 -1.25
N CYS A 63 6.31 -0.39 -1.22
CA CYS A 63 5.03 0.19 -0.82
C CYS A 63 5.04 0.61 0.66
N PHE A 64 5.50 -0.26 1.55
CA PHE A 64 5.62 0.04 2.98
C PHE A 64 6.50 1.27 3.24
N ASN A 65 7.69 1.31 2.64
CA ASN A 65 8.62 2.44 2.82
C ASN A 65 8.04 3.74 2.27
N CYS A 66 7.31 3.69 1.16
CA CYS A 66 6.63 4.85 0.60
C CYS A 66 5.58 5.41 1.58
N LEU A 67 4.75 4.54 2.15
CA LEU A 67 3.71 4.92 3.13
C LEU A 67 4.31 5.43 4.44
N LYS A 68 5.35 4.75 4.95
CA LYS A 68 6.08 5.16 6.15
C LYS A 68 6.71 6.54 5.97
N THR A 69 7.46 6.74 4.88
CA THR A 69 8.06 8.05 4.57
C THR A 69 7.00 9.12 4.41
N TRP A 70 5.84 8.80 3.82
CA TRP A 70 4.74 9.77 3.74
C TRP A 70 4.19 10.10 5.12
N CYS A 71 3.96 9.11 5.99
CA CYS A 71 3.51 9.39 7.36
C CYS A 71 4.52 10.26 8.11
N ASP A 72 5.80 9.93 8.08
CA ASP A 72 6.85 10.64 8.83
C ASP A 72 6.99 12.13 8.41
N ASN A 73 6.56 12.50 7.20
CA ASN A 73 6.63 13.88 6.69
C ASN A 73 5.33 14.68 6.83
N TYR A 74 4.17 14.02 6.95
CA TYR A 74 2.86 14.66 6.79
C TYR A 74 1.84 14.31 7.87
N LEU A 75 2.13 13.37 8.77
CA LEU A 75 1.26 12.93 9.86
C LEU A 75 1.97 13.05 11.20
#